data_AF-A0A4R5FNT2-F1
#
_entry.id   AF-A0A4R5FNT2-F1
#
_cell.length_a   1.000
_cell.length_b   1.000
_cell.length_c   1.000
_cell.angle_alpha   90.00
_cell.angle_beta   90.00
_cell.angle_gamma   90.00
#
_symmetry.space_group_name_H-M   'P 1'
#
loop_
_entity.id
_entity.type
_entity.pdbx_description
1 polymer ?
#
loop_
_entity_poly.entity_id
_entity_poly.type
_entity_poly.pdbx_seq_one_letter_code
_entity_poly.pdbx_strand_id
1 'polypeptide(L)'
;MKSDVVYRASPAALSDVRGIGIVQAEASDEVGYDDGIVVTNTLVMDVGSARVEEAVDRSASLLQRRGWVIVGKKHPWMVAMESARRRAHLTLSSFTADRLARHQGILEALAIKSATTESAVIIEVNVYPGEQ
;
A
#
# COMPACT_ATOMS: atom_id res chain seq x y z
N MET A 1 -4.45 31.74 8.37
CA MET A 1 -3.88 30.38 8.33
C MET A 1 -4.27 29.81 6.98
N LYS A 2 -3.34 29.65 6.02
CA LYS A 2 -3.68 28.93 4.79
C LYS A 2 -3.96 27.49 5.23
N SER A 3 -5.13 26.98 4.90
CA SER A 3 -5.41 25.55 5.09
C SER A 3 -4.48 24.80 4.15
N ASP A 4 -3.56 24.01 4.70
CA ASP A 4 -2.74 23.12 3.88
C ASP A 4 -3.67 22.17 3.13
N VAL A 5 -3.52 22.08 1.81
CA VAL A 5 -4.29 21.15 0.99
C VAL A 5 -3.88 19.74 1.39
N VAL A 6 -4.84 18.88 1.71
CA VAL A 6 -4.55 17.49 2.12
C VAL A 6 -4.95 16.52 1.01
N TYR A 7 -3.97 15.82 0.47
CA TYR A 7 -4.13 14.80 -0.56
C TYR A 7 -4.30 13.43 0.10
N ARG A 8 -5.50 12.84 -0.02
CA ARG A 8 -5.84 11.54 0.55
C ARG A 8 -6.32 10.58 -0.54
N ALA A 9 -5.89 9.33 -0.47
CA ALA A 9 -6.47 8.28 -1.31
C ALA A 9 -7.98 8.19 -1.06
N SER A 10 -8.77 8.08 -2.13
CA SER A 10 -10.22 7.98 -2.00
C SER A 10 -10.62 6.70 -1.23
N PRO A 11 -11.77 6.69 -0.51
CA PRO A 11 -12.25 5.49 0.16
C PRO A 11 -12.40 4.30 -0.80
N ALA A 12 -12.70 4.57 -2.07
CA ALA A 12 -12.84 3.55 -3.09
C ALA A 12 -11.49 2.97 -3.55
N ALA A 13 -10.40 3.75 -3.54
CA ALA A 13 -9.05 3.25 -3.76
C ALA A 13 -8.63 2.29 -2.63
N LEU A 14 -8.86 2.70 -1.37
CA LEU A 14 -8.57 1.87 -0.21
C LEU A 14 -9.45 0.62 -0.16
N SER A 15 -10.72 0.73 -0.60
CA SER A 15 -11.61 -0.44 -0.72
C SER A 15 -11.14 -1.44 -1.77
N ASP A 16 -10.52 -0.99 -2.87
CA ASP A 16 -9.93 -1.92 -3.84
C ASP A 16 -8.80 -2.71 -3.20
N VAL A 17 -7.91 -2.02 -2.48
CA VAL A 17 -6.74 -2.60 -1.81
C VAL A 17 -7.17 -3.57 -0.71
N ARG A 18 -8.05 -3.16 0.20
CA ARG A 18 -8.58 -4.05 1.25
C ARG A 18 -9.34 -5.24 0.69
N GLY A 19 -9.90 -5.11 -0.51
CA GLY A 19 -10.66 -6.16 -1.18
C GLY A 19 -9.84 -7.28 -1.82
N ILE A 20 -8.50 -7.26 -1.75
CA ILE A 20 -7.66 -8.32 -2.34
C ILE A 20 -7.20 -9.38 -1.33
N GLY A 21 -7.47 -9.19 -0.03
CA GLY A 21 -7.01 -10.10 1.02
C GLY A 21 -7.48 -9.71 2.42
N ILE A 22 -6.81 -10.23 3.44
CA ILE A 22 -7.05 -9.92 4.84
C ILE A 22 -6.06 -8.83 5.29
N VAL A 23 -6.59 -7.73 5.83
CA VAL A 23 -5.76 -6.68 6.45
C VAL A 23 -5.23 -7.20 7.78
N GLN A 24 -3.91 -7.39 7.86
CA GLN A 24 -3.26 -7.82 9.10
C GLN A 24 -2.95 -6.63 10.02
N ALA A 25 -2.53 -5.51 9.42
CA ALA A 25 -2.28 -4.24 10.10
C ALA A 25 -2.39 -3.09 9.09
N GLU A 26 -2.72 -1.90 9.56
CA GLU A 26 -2.72 -0.67 8.75
C GLU A 26 -2.27 0.53 9.57
N ALA A 27 -1.64 1.49 8.90
CA ALA A 27 -1.30 2.81 9.43
C ALA A 27 -1.44 3.87 8.35
N SER A 28 -1.40 5.13 8.77
CA SER A 28 -1.34 6.27 7.86
C SER A 28 -0.35 7.30 8.36
N ASP A 29 0.43 7.84 7.45
CA ASP A 29 1.42 8.88 7.73
C ASP A 29 1.16 10.10 6.86
N GLU A 30 1.38 11.28 7.45
CA GLU A 30 1.22 12.56 6.79
C GLU A 30 2.61 13.11 6.45
N VAL A 31 2.85 13.34 5.15
CA VAL A 31 4.11 13.89 4.65
C VAL A 31 3.84 15.26 4.06
N GLY A 32 4.48 16.29 4.63
CA GLY A 32 4.40 17.65 4.12
C GLY A 32 5.25 17.84 2.87
N TYR A 33 4.65 18.46 1.86
CA TYR A 33 5.27 18.92 0.62
C TYR A 33 4.99 20.43 0.46
N ASP A 34 5.69 21.08 -0.47
CA ASP A 34 5.55 22.52 -0.72
C ASP A 34 4.12 22.94 -1.09
N ASP A 35 3.32 22.03 -1.63
CA ASP A 35 1.96 22.24 -2.13
C ASP A 35 0.85 21.57 -1.30
N GLY A 36 1.20 20.94 -0.17
CA GLY A 36 0.23 20.36 0.75
C GLY A 36 0.75 19.15 1.53
N ILE A 37 -0.16 18.44 2.18
CA ILE A 37 0.12 17.25 2.96
C ILE A 37 -0.38 16.03 2.19
N VAL A 38 0.50 15.09 1.89
CA VAL A 38 0.11 13.80 1.31
C VAL A 38 -0.04 12.78 2.43
N VAL A 39 -1.18 12.11 2.43
CA VAL A 39 -1.45 11.00 3.34
C VAL A 39 -1.12 9.70 2.62
N THR A 40 -0.16 8.97 3.16
CA THR A 40 0.18 7.63 2.69
C THR A 40 -0.43 6.60 3.63
N ASN A 41 -1.25 5.69 3.07
CA ASN A 41 -1.80 4.57 3.80
C ASN A 41 -0.94 3.34 3.58
N THR A 42 -0.39 2.77 4.66
CA THR A 42 0.38 1.54 4.64
C THR A 42 -0.49 0.40 5.15
N LEU A 43 -0.65 -0.66 4.36
CA LEU A 43 -1.39 -1.86 4.71
C LEU A 43 -0.47 -3.07 4.61
N VAL A 44 -0.49 -3.92 5.63
CA VAL A 44 0.12 -5.25 5.58
C VAL A 44 -1.00 -6.26 5.34
N MET A 45 -0.92 -6.95 4.21
CA MET A 45 -2.01 -7.77 3.68
C MET A 45 -1.58 -9.23 3.55
N ASP A 46 -2.43 -10.15 4.02
CA ASP A 46 -2.37 -11.55 3.63
C ASP A 46 -3.30 -11.78 2.43
N VAL A 47 -2.72 -12.19 1.30
CA VAL A 47 -3.43 -12.43 0.04
C VAL A 47 -3.60 -13.92 -0.28
N GLY A 48 -3.35 -14.79 0.70
CA GLY A 48 -3.41 -16.25 0.55
C GLY A 48 -2.32 -16.79 -0.35
N SER A 49 -1.11 -16.24 -0.25
CA SER A 49 0.07 -16.72 -0.97
C SER A 49 0.88 -17.68 -0.10
N ALA A 50 1.42 -18.73 -0.72
CA ALA A 50 2.31 -19.67 -0.03
C ALA A 50 3.76 -19.15 0.07
N ARG A 51 4.15 -18.21 -0.79
CA ARG A 51 5.49 -17.61 -0.83
C ARG A 51 5.43 -16.08 -0.91
N VAL A 52 6.48 -15.44 -0.40
CA VAL A 52 6.59 -13.98 -0.30
C VAL A 52 6.68 -13.33 -1.68
N GLU A 53 7.42 -13.94 -2.61
CA GLU A 53 7.60 -13.45 -3.97
C GLU A 53 6.29 -13.58 -4.77
N GLU A 54 5.55 -14.66 -4.54
CA GLU A 54 4.25 -14.90 -5.17
C GLU A 54 3.18 -13.93 -4.65
N ALA A 55 3.33 -13.41 -3.43
CA ALA A 55 2.36 -12.49 -2.82
C ALA A 55 2.29 -11.16 -3.57
N VAL A 56 3.42 -10.61 -4.01
CA VAL A 56 3.48 -9.36 -4.77
C VAL A 56 2.79 -9.51 -6.13
N ASP A 57 3.13 -10.55 -6.89
CA ASP A 57 2.55 -10.79 -8.22
C ASP A 57 1.05 -11.13 -8.14
N ARG A 58 0.63 -11.90 -7.11
CA ARG A 58 -0.79 -12.19 -6.85
C ARG A 58 -1.56 -10.92 -6.52
N SER A 59 -1.00 -10.06 -5.69
CA SER A 59 -1.60 -8.77 -5.31
C SER A 59 -1.75 -7.86 -6.53
N ALA A 60 -0.70 -7.75 -7.35
CA ALA A 60 -0.74 -7.00 -8.59
C ALA A 60 -1.84 -7.51 -9.53
N SER A 61 -1.93 -8.83 -9.71
CA SER A 61 -2.95 -9.46 -10.55
C SER A 61 -4.38 -9.21 -10.05
N LEU A 62 -4.59 -9.23 -8.72
CA LEU A 62 -5.89 -8.92 -8.10
C LEU A 62 -6.28 -7.46 -8.28
N LEU A 63 -5.33 -6.54 -8.16
CA LEU A 63 -5.55 -5.10 -8.35
C LEU A 63 -5.76 -4.75 -9.83
N GLN A 64 -5.09 -5.43 -10.76
CA GLN A 64 -5.34 -5.26 -12.20
C GLN A 64 -6.80 -5.58 -12.57
N ARG A 65 -7.38 -6.64 -11.99
CA ARG A 65 -8.82 -6.95 -12.14
C ARG A 65 -9.74 -5.85 -11.60
N ARG A 66 -9.23 -4.96 -10.76
CA ARG A 66 -9.94 -3.80 -10.19
C ARG A 66 -9.65 -2.49 -10.94
N GLY A 67 -8.91 -2.55 -12.06
CA GLY A 67 -8.62 -1.38 -12.89
C GLY A 67 -7.38 -0.59 -12.47
N TRP A 68 -6.44 -1.23 -11.78
CA TRP A 68 -5.10 -0.69 -11.55
C TRP A 68 -4.16 -1.14 -12.67
N VAL A 69 -3.22 -0.28 -13.04
CA VAL A 69 -2.25 -0.51 -14.11
C VAL A 69 -0.85 -0.51 -13.52
N ILE A 70 0.00 -1.45 -13.94
CA ILE A 70 1.41 -1.48 -13.53
C ILE A 70 2.16 -0.40 -14.28
N VAL A 71 2.85 0.49 -13.56
CA VAL A 71 3.65 1.58 -14.13
C VAL A 71 5.14 1.46 -13.83
N GLY A 72 5.51 0.59 -12.90
CA GLY A 72 6.90 0.27 -12.60
C GLY A 72 7.02 -1.11 -12.00
N LYS A 73 8.10 -1.82 -12.33
CA LYS A 73 8.36 -3.15 -11.77
C LYS A 73 9.84 -3.30 -11.48
N LYS A 74 10.15 -3.60 -10.21
CA LYS A 74 11.47 -4.03 -9.76
C LYS A 74 11.34 -5.43 -9.16
N HIS A 75 11.24 -6.41 -10.05
CA HIS A 75 11.06 -7.80 -9.68
C HIS A 75 12.24 -8.37 -8.87
N PRO A 76 11.98 -9.37 -8.01
CA PRO A 76 10.67 -9.83 -7.50
C PRO A 76 10.06 -8.98 -6.37
N TRP A 77 10.75 -7.92 -5.93
CA TRP A 77 10.51 -7.29 -4.62
C TRP A 77 9.44 -6.19 -4.62
N MET A 78 9.21 -5.53 -5.76
CA MET A 78 8.34 -4.34 -5.79
C MET A 78 7.63 -4.13 -7.13
N VAL A 79 6.36 -3.73 -7.06
CA VAL A 79 5.53 -3.32 -8.19
C VAL A 79 4.87 -1.99 -7.85
N ALA A 80 5.02 -1.00 -8.73
CA ALA A 80 4.30 0.26 -8.67
C ALA A 80 3.09 0.20 -9.61
N MET A 81 1.94 0.65 -9.12
CA MET A 81 0.70 0.67 -9.86
C MET A 81 -0.01 2.01 -9.69
N GLU A 82 -0.86 2.34 -10.65
CA GLU A 82 -1.74 3.50 -10.58
C GLU A 82 -3.16 3.15 -11.01
N SER A 83 -4.11 3.98 -10.66
CA SER A 83 -5.43 3.92 -11.25
C SER A 83 -5.94 5.33 -11.54
N ALA A 84 -6.01 5.68 -12.82
CA ALA A 84 -6.58 6.95 -13.28
C ALA A 84 -8.01 7.14 -12.75
N ARG A 85 -8.81 6.05 -12.71
CA ARG A 85 -10.18 6.07 -12.15
C ARG A 85 -10.19 6.45 -10.67
N ARG A 86 -9.17 6.02 -9.91
CA ARG A 86 -9.06 6.30 -8.48
C ARG A 86 -8.25 7.54 -8.17
N ARG A 87 -7.56 8.11 -9.17
CA ARG A 87 -6.55 9.17 -9.06
C ARG A 87 -5.56 8.86 -7.93
N ALA A 88 -5.03 7.64 -7.92
CA ALA A 88 -4.20 7.14 -6.84
C ALA A 88 -3.07 6.26 -7.39
N HIS A 89 -1.98 6.22 -6.64
CA HIS A 89 -0.84 5.36 -6.88
C HIS A 89 -0.68 4.42 -5.69
N LEU A 90 -0.10 3.26 -5.95
CA LEU A 90 0.32 2.36 -4.91
C LEU A 90 1.64 1.67 -5.24
N THR A 91 2.34 1.25 -4.20
CA THR A 91 3.43 0.30 -4.33
C THR A 91 3.09 -0.98 -3.58
N LEU A 92 3.43 -2.10 -4.18
CA LEU A 92 3.37 -3.43 -3.58
C LEU A 92 4.80 -3.85 -3.31
N SER A 93 5.09 -4.37 -2.13
CA SER A 93 6.39 -4.93 -1.81
C SER A 93 6.30 -6.15 -0.91
N SER A 94 7.25 -7.06 -1.08
CA SER A 94 7.42 -8.21 -0.18
C SER A 94 7.56 -7.74 1.26
N PHE A 95 6.92 -8.43 2.20
CA PHE A 95 7.05 -8.09 3.60
C PHE A 95 8.49 -8.25 4.08
N THR A 96 9.05 -7.16 4.63
CA THR A 96 10.23 -7.20 5.48
C THR A 96 10.03 -6.24 6.64
N ALA A 97 10.37 -6.65 7.87
CA ALA A 97 10.17 -5.83 9.06
C ALA A 97 10.90 -4.47 8.95
N ASP A 98 12.07 -4.44 8.31
CA ASP A 98 12.86 -3.22 8.09
C ASP A 98 12.10 -2.15 7.29
N ARG A 99 11.22 -2.55 6.37
CA ARG A 99 10.37 -1.61 5.61
C ARG A 99 9.32 -0.93 6.48
N LEU A 100 9.02 -1.51 7.63
CA LEU A 100 8.02 -1.02 8.58
C LEU A 100 8.67 -0.37 9.81
N ALA A 101 9.99 -0.16 9.81
CA ALA A 101 10.71 0.47 10.92
C ALA A 101 10.14 1.87 11.29
N ARG A 102 9.58 2.59 10.31
CA ARG A 102 8.89 3.88 10.53
C ARG A 102 7.46 3.75 11.06
N HIS A 103 6.87 2.55 11.02
CA HIS A 103 5.49 2.27 11.45
C HIS A 103 5.49 1.35 12.67
N GLN A 104 5.98 1.84 13.80
CA GLN A 104 6.08 1.03 15.04
C GLN A 104 4.73 0.41 15.44
N GLY A 105 3.62 1.13 15.26
CA GLY A 105 2.28 0.60 15.54
C GLY A 105 1.88 -0.59 14.66
N ILE A 106 2.36 -0.67 13.41
CA ILE A 106 2.18 -1.86 12.57
C ILE A 106 3.00 -3.03 13.12
N LEU A 107 4.27 -2.80 13.48
CA LEU A 107 5.14 -3.84 14.03
C LEU A 107 4.56 -4.43 15.33
N GLU A 108 4.04 -3.58 16.22
CA GLU A 108 3.36 -4.00 17.45
C GLU A 108 2.10 -4.82 17.16
N ALA A 109 1.27 -4.40 16.20
CA ALA A 109 0.08 -5.15 15.79
C ALA A 109 0.41 -6.52 15.16
N LEU A 110 1.56 -6.63 14.48
CA LEU A 110 2.02 -7.86 13.83
C LEU A 110 2.74 -8.82 14.78
N ALA A 111 3.40 -8.33 15.83
CA ALA A 111 4.05 -9.16 16.85
C ALA A 111 3.07 -10.15 17.52
N ILE A 112 1.79 -9.80 17.56
CA ILE A 112 0.71 -10.64 18.09
C ILE A 112 0.33 -11.79 17.12
N LYS A 113 0.73 -11.72 15.83
CA LYS A 113 0.21 -12.56 14.73
C LYS A 113 1.27 -13.45 14.04
N SER A 114 2.40 -13.70 14.70
CA SER A 114 3.72 -14.08 14.14
C SER A 114 3.85 -15.27 13.16
N ALA A 115 2.83 -16.08 12.87
CA ALA A 115 2.98 -17.26 11.98
C ALA A 115 2.54 -17.02 10.51
N THR A 116 1.72 -16.01 10.20
CA THR A 116 1.16 -15.77 8.85
C THR A 116 1.75 -14.57 8.13
N THR A 117 2.65 -13.83 8.77
CA THR A 117 3.14 -12.54 8.25
C THR A 117 4.25 -12.68 7.21
N GLU A 118 4.94 -13.83 7.16
CA GLU A 118 6.09 -14.00 6.26
C GLU A 118 5.68 -13.96 4.79
N SER A 119 4.49 -14.46 4.42
CA SER A 119 3.94 -14.38 3.06
C SER A 119 3.06 -13.14 2.80
N ALA A 120 3.08 -12.16 3.70
CA ALA A 120 2.33 -10.93 3.53
C ALA A 120 2.96 -10.00 2.48
N VAL A 121 2.14 -9.06 1.99
CA VAL A 121 2.56 -7.96 1.13
C VAL A 121 2.36 -6.64 1.87
N ILE A 122 3.31 -5.73 1.75
CA ILE A 122 3.17 -4.34 2.18
C ILE A 122 2.63 -3.55 0.98
N ILE A 123 1.54 -2.83 1.19
CA ILE A 123 0.90 -1.97 0.20
C ILE A 123 0.87 -0.55 0.72
N GLU A 124 1.55 0.35 0.02
CA GLU A 124 1.51 1.79 0.33
C GLU A 124 0.67 2.49 -0.73
N VAL A 125 -0.38 3.22 -0.32
CA VAL A 125 -1.32 3.90 -1.22
C VAL A 125 -1.31 5.39 -0.93
N ASN A 126 -1.17 6.21 -1.96
CA ASN A 126 -1.23 7.67 -1.85
C ASN A 126 -1.70 8.33 -3.16
N VAL A 127 -1.71 9.66 -3.17
CA VAL A 127 -2.02 10.49 -4.33
C VAL A 127 -0.85 11.43 -4.53
N TYR A 128 -0.32 11.55 -5.75
CA TYR A 128 0.72 12.54 -6.05
C TYR A 128 0.10 13.92 -6.25
N PRO A 129 0.65 14.97 -5.62
CA PRO A 129 0.19 16.34 -5.82
C PRO A 129 0.36 16.90 -7.25
N GLY A 130 1.15 16.24 -8.11
CA GLY A 130 1.61 16.77 -9.39
C GLY A 130 0.80 16.44 -10.65
N GLU A 131 -0.29 15.66 -10.56
CA GLU A 131 -1.15 15.35 -11.72
C GLU A 131 -2.56 15.94 -11.51
N GLN A 132 -2.70 17.25 -11.81
CA GLN A 132 -3.98 17.91 -12.03
C GLN A 132 -4.11 18.37 -13.48
#